data_AF-A0A8T1KPC6-F1
#
_entry.id   AF-A0A8T1KPC6-F1
#
_cell.length_a   1.000
_cell.length_b   1.000
_cell.length_c   1.000
_cell.angle_alpha   90.00
_cell.angle_beta   90.00
_cell.angle_gamma   90.00
#
_symmetry.space_group_name_H-M   'P 1'
#
loop_
_entity.id
_entity.type
_entity.pdbx_description
1 polymer ?
#
loop_
_entity_poly.entity_id
_entity_poly.type
_entity_poly.pdbx_seq_one_letter_code
_entity_poly.pdbx_strand_id
1 'polypeptide(L)'
;MLSHRKGPTSFEDLRTVDGVVYPAFQAAAQHGGYLDDDTEWIECMSEAVGFQMPYQLRQLFETLLVYSMPTDFRGLWDRFYKDLSEDFSRAYRSLLEPLRSSTVMFKTPHSILKLLQVSGFSVHDFDLPQLSQFPRMMLESLLENTLISRELTSSNESALEEIVDSES
;
A
#
# COMPACT_ATOMS: atom_id res chain seq x y z
N MET A 1 -16.21 37.89 7.34
CA MET A 1 -16.47 38.22 5.92
C MET A 1 -16.40 36.92 5.13
N LEU A 2 -17.51 36.45 4.56
CA LEU A 2 -17.55 35.26 3.70
C LEU A 2 -17.10 35.67 2.29
N SER A 3 -15.86 35.34 1.93
CA SER A 3 -15.33 35.51 0.58
C SER A 3 -16.04 34.55 -0.36
N HIS A 4 -17.06 35.07 -1.06
CA HIS A 4 -17.78 34.41 -2.13
C HIS A 4 -16.86 34.27 -3.36
N ARG A 5 -15.91 33.33 -3.33
CA ARG A 5 -15.15 32.98 -4.55
C ARG A 5 -16.14 32.36 -5.54
N LYS A 6 -16.18 32.89 -6.77
CA LYS A 6 -16.93 32.28 -7.86
C LYS A 6 -16.34 30.89 -8.09
N GLY A 7 -17.20 29.87 -8.08
CA GLY A 7 -16.78 28.51 -8.40
C GLY A 7 -16.19 28.44 -9.81
N PRO A 8 -15.29 27.48 -10.07
CA PRO A 8 -14.67 27.31 -11.37
C PRO A 8 -15.74 27.05 -12.44
N THR A 9 -15.61 27.69 -13.58
CA THR A 9 -16.57 27.60 -14.70
C THR A 9 -16.08 26.72 -15.85
N SER A 10 -14.83 26.27 -15.76
CA SER A 10 -14.20 25.37 -16.74
C SER A 10 -13.20 24.41 -16.08
N PHE A 11 -12.81 23.35 -16.80
CA PHE A 11 -11.72 22.46 -16.37
C PHE A 11 -10.37 23.17 -16.30
N GLU A 12 -10.18 24.23 -17.08
CA GLU A 12 -8.98 25.06 -17.03
C GLU A 12 -8.97 25.95 -15.77
N ASP A 13 -10.14 26.47 -15.36
CA ASP A 13 -10.29 27.23 -14.11
C ASP A 13 -9.95 26.35 -12.90
N LEU A 14 -10.35 25.08 -12.93
CA LEU A 14 -10.01 24.07 -11.92
C LEU A 14 -8.50 23.78 -11.82
N ARG A 15 -7.73 24.09 -12.88
CA ARG A 15 -6.27 23.94 -12.93
C ARG A 15 -5.53 25.26 -12.78
N THR A 16 -6.24 26.36 -12.57
CA THR A 16 -5.64 27.68 -12.49
C THR A 16 -5.57 28.14 -11.03
N VAL A 17 -4.36 28.34 -10.52
CA VAL A 17 -4.13 28.96 -9.20
C VAL A 17 -3.30 30.22 -9.37
N ASP A 18 -3.79 31.33 -8.82
CA ASP A 18 -3.18 32.65 -8.90
C ASP A 18 -2.77 33.08 -10.33
N GLY A 19 -3.57 32.68 -11.32
CA GLY A 19 -3.35 33.00 -12.73
C GLY A 19 -2.37 32.07 -13.47
N VAL A 20 -1.87 31.02 -12.80
CA VAL A 20 -1.01 30.00 -13.39
C VAL A 20 -1.81 28.74 -13.67
N VAL A 21 -1.82 28.29 -14.92
CA VAL A 21 -2.44 27.02 -15.33
C VAL A 21 -1.45 25.87 -15.07
N TYR A 22 -1.81 24.96 -14.17
CA TYR A 22 -1.00 23.80 -13.84
C TYR A 22 -1.27 22.64 -14.80
N PRO A 23 -0.29 21.76 -15.05
CA PRO A 23 -0.44 20.61 -15.96
C PRO A 23 -1.47 19.56 -15.47
N ALA A 24 -1.73 19.50 -14.17
CA ALA A 24 -2.68 18.57 -13.56
C ALA A 24 -3.50 19.26 -12.46
N PHE A 25 -4.71 18.75 -12.21
CA PHE A 25 -5.58 19.23 -11.13
C PHE A 25 -4.91 19.07 -9.75
N GLN A 26 -4.16 18.00 -9.54
CA GLN A 26 -3.42 17.77 -8.30
C GLN A 26 -2.35 18.85 -8.07
N ALA A 27 -1.61 19.22 -9.11
CA ALA A 27 -0.60 20.28 -9.03
C ALA A 27 -1.24 21.66 -8.74
N ALA A 28 -2.39 21.94 -9.35
CA ALA A 28 -3.19 23.12 -9.01
C ALA A 28 -3.68 23.05 -7.54
N ALA A 29 -4.20 21.91 -7.10
CA ALA A 29 -4.72 21.74 -5.74
C ALA A 29 -3.62 21.89 -4.67
N GLN A 30 -2.42 21.34 -4.90
CA GLN A 30 -1.24 21.54 -4.06
C GLN A 30 -0.85 23.02 -4.00
N HIS A 31 -0.73 23.68 -5.15
CA HIS A 31 -0.31 25.09 -5.18
C HIS A 31 -1.37 26.03 -4.61
N GLY A 32 -2.64 25.66 -4.72
CA GLY A 32 -3.77 26.39 -4.15
C GLY A 32 -3.97 26.17 -2.65
N GLY A 33 -3.13 25.34 -2.00
CA GLY A 33 -3.26 24.99 -0.58
C GLY A 33 -4.52 24.18 -0.27
N TYR A 34 -5.05 23.44 -1.25
CA TYR A 34 -6.21 22.57 -1.09
C TYR A 34 -5.83 21.12 -0.75
N LEU A 35 -4.59 20.72 -1.03
CA LEU A 35 -3.99 19.49 -0.54
C LEU A 35 -3.02 19.88 0.56
N ASP A 36 -3.24 19.39 1.78
CA ASP A 36 -2.28 19.51 2.87
C ASP A 36 -0.99 18.77 2.48
N ASP A 37 0.15 19.39 2.80
CA ASP A 37 1.45 18.75 2.70
C ASP A 37 1.45 17.47 3.54
N ASP A 38 2.19 16.43 3.14
CA ASP A 38 2.23 15.14 3.87
C ASP A 38 2.81 15.27 5.30
N THR A 39 3.12 16.50 5.72
CA THR A 39 3.57 16.92 7.04
C THR A 39 2.70 16.35 8.17
N GLU A 40 1.37 16.41 8.08
CA GLU A 40 0.51 15.89 9.16
C GLU A 40 0.69 14.37 9.35
N TRP A 41 0.82 13.63 8.24
CA TRP A 41 1.03 12.18 8.25
C TRP A 41 2.42 11.82 8.76
N ILE A 42 3.41 12.60 8.37
CA ILE A 42 4.79 12.45 8.84
C ILE A 42 4.88 12.69 10.35
N GLU A 43 4.23 13.73 10.87
CA GLU A 43 4.20 14.03 12.30
C GLU A 43 3.49 12.93 13.07
N CYS A 44 2.30 12.52 12.62
CA CYS A 44 1.53 11.43 13.22
C CYS A 44 2.34 10.12 13.31
N MET A 45 2.98 9.72 12.21
CA MET A 45 3.83 8.53 12.18
C MET A 45 5.06 8.69 13.06
N SER A 46 5.70 9.87 13.06
CA SER A 46 6.89 10.13 13.88
C SER A 46 6.59 10.05 15.38
N GLU A 47 5.43 10.54 15.80
CA GLU A 47 4.95 10.37 17.17
C GLU A 47 4.74 8.88 17.48
N ALA A 48 4.01 8.18 16.62
CA ALA A 48 3.65 6.77 16.81
C ALA A 48 4.86 5.84 16.95
N VAL A 49 5.97 6.11 16.25
CA VAL A 49 7.22 5.35 16.37
C VAL A 49 7.73 5.29 17.82
N GLY A 50 7.49 6.33 18.62
CA GLY A 50 7.97 6.40 20.00
C GLY A 50 7.21 5.51 21.00
N PHE A 51 6.01 5.03 20.67
CA PHE A 51 5.14 4.35 21.62
C PHE A 51 4.36 3.14 21.08
N GLN A 52 4.31 2.92 19.76
CA GLN A 52 3.58 1.80 19.15
C GLN A 52 4.49 0.62 18.83
N MET A 53 3.91 -0.58 18.87
CA MET A 53 4.58 -1.78 18.35
C MET A 53 4.56 -1.77 16.80
N PRO A 54 5.54 -2.39 16.11
CA PRO A 54 5.62 -2.36 14.64
C PRO A 54 4.35 -2.81 13.91
N TYR A 55 3.61 -3.78 14.46
CA TYR A 55 2.31 -4.17 13.90
C TYR A 55 1.26 -3.05 13.97
N GLN A 56 1.15 -2.35 15.10
CA GLN A 56 0.23 -1.21 15.25
C GLN A 56 0.65 -0.05 14.35
N LEU A 57 1.95 0.16 14.20
CA LEU A 57 2.49 1.15 13.27
C LEU A 57 2.12 0.81 11.81
N ARG A 58 2.12 -0.47 11.43
CA ARG A 58 1.62 -0.93 10.11
C ARG A 58 0.11 -0.74 9.95
N GLN A 59 -0.68 -0.85 11.02
CA GLN A 59 -2.12 -0.52 10.99
C GLN A 59 -2.36 0.97 10.80
N LEU A 60 -1.62 1.83 11.51
CA LEU A 60 -1.68 3.26 11.30
C LEU A 60 -1.30 3.62 9.87
N PHE A 61 -0.22 3.06 9.36
CA PHE A 61 0.22 3.26 7.98
C PHE A 61 -0.84 2.83 6.95
N GLU A 62 -1.51 1.70 7.18
CA GLU A 62 -2.63 1.25 6.36
C GLU A 62 -3.83 2.21 6.41
N THR A 63 -4.17 2.72 7.60
CA THR A 63 -5.25 3.69 7.76
C THR A 63 -4.93 4.99 7.00
N LEU A 64 -3.68 5.45 7.07
CA LEU A 64 -3.22 6.61 6.29
C LEU A 64 -3.34 6.38 4.78
N LEU A 65 -3.02 5.18 4.30
CA LEU A 65 -3.19 4.83 2.90
C LEU A 65 -4.65 4.95 2.46
N VAL A 66 -5.55 4.37 3.24
CA VAL A 66 -6.98 4.30 2.91
C VAL A 66 -7.66 5.66 2.92
N TYR A 67 -7.42 6.46 3.96
CA TYR A 67 -8.22 7.66 4.21
C TYR A 67 -7.55 8.95 3.76
N SER A 68 -6.23 8.95 3.55
CA SER A 68 -5.48 10.19 3.40
C SER A 68 -4.89 10.42 2.01
N MET A 69 -4.83 9.38 1.15
CA MET A 69 -4.23 9.44 -0.20
C MET A 69 -2.95 10.31 -0.24
N PRO A 70 -1.88 9.93 0.50
CA PRO A 70 -0.68 10.74 0.64
C PRO A 70 -0.08 11.11 -0.72
N THR A 71 0.44 12.33 -0.80
CA THR A 71 0.95 12.92 -2.03
C THR A 71 2.24 12.26 -2.49
N ASP A 72 3.14 11.92 -1.55
CA ASP A 72 4.39 11.19 -1.73
C ASP A 72 4.40 9.91 -0.88
N PHE A 73 3.67 8.90 -1.37
CA PHE A 73 3.68 7.57 -0.78
C PHE A 73 5.10 6.99 -0.62
N ARG A 74 5.97 7.23 -1.61
CA ARG A 74 7.29 6.62 -1.63
C ARG A 74 8.20 7.22 -0.56
N GLY A 75 8.17 8.54 -0.39
CA GLY A 75 8.90 9.23 0.68
C GLY A 75 8.45 8.79 2.06
N LEU A 76 7.13 8.61 2.28
CA LEU A 76 6.59 8.12 3.53
C LEU A 76 7.04 6.69 3.84
N TRP A 77 6.98 5.79 2.83
CA TRP A 77 7.47 4.42 2.95
C TRP A 77 8.96 4.38 3.31
N ASP A 78 9.82 5.04 2.53
CA ASP A 78 11.26 4.99 2.72
C ASP A 78 11.67 5.56 4.09
N ARG A 79 10.94 6.57 4.60
CA ARG A 79 11.17 7.16 5.92
C ARG A 79 10.87 6.21 7.07
N PHE A 80 9.74 5.50 7.03
CA PHE A 80 9.26 4.68 8.15
C PHE A 80 9.51 3.17 7.98
N TYR A 81 10.06 2.73 6.84
CA TYR A 81 10.27 1.31 6.54
C TYR A 81 11.00 0.55 7.64
N LYS A 82 12.04 1.15 8.23
CA LYS A 82 12.80 0.52 9.30
C LYS A 82 11.93 0.25 10.52
N ASP A 83 11.12 1.21 10.94
CA ASP A 83 10.23 1.09 12.10
C ASP A 83 9.09 0.11 11.81
N LEU A 84 8.53 0.16 10.60
CA LEU A 84 7.49 -0.75 10.11
C LEU A 84 7.96 -2.20 10.01
N SER A 85 9.26 -2.45 9.85
CA SER A 85 9.84 -3.78 9.62
C SER A 85 10.64 -4.33 10.80
N GLU A 86 10.68 -3.60 11.92
CA GLU A 86 11.60 -3.89 13.03
C GLU A 86 11.34 -5.24 13.70
N ASP A 87 10.08 -5.64 13.84
CA ASP A 87 9.72 -6.96 14.38
C ASP A 87 10.13 -8.10 13.44
N PHE A 88 9.96 -7.95 12.13
CA PHE A 88 10.45 -8.91 11.15
C PHE A 88 11.98 -8.96 11.13
N SER A 89 12.65 -7.82 11.19
CA SER A 89 14.11 -7.72 11.28
C SER A 89 14.68 -8.45 12.49
N ARG A 90 13.94 -8.41 13.62
CA ARG A 90 14.26 -9.14 14.86
C ARG A 90 13.95 -10.63 14.74
N ALA A 91 12.78 -10.99 14.21
CA ALA A 91 12.33 -12.38 14.07
C ALA A 91 13.25 -13.20 13.15
N TYR A 92 13.71 -12.59 12.06
CA TYR A 92 14.55 -13.24 11.05
C TYR A 92 16.05 -12.94 11.20
N ARG A 93 16.50 -12.44 12.36
CA ARG A 93 17.90 -12.07 12.61
C ARG A 93 18.91 -13.21 12.47
N SER A 94 18.46 -14.47 12.53
CA SER A 94 19.29 -15.66 12.38
C SER A 94 19.52 -16.07 10.92
N LEU A 95 18.77 -15.52 9.98
CA LEU A 95 18.97 -15.79 8.55
C LEU A 95 20.24 -15.09 8.05
N LEU A 96 20.91 -15.73 7.09
CA LEU A 96 22.07 -15.15 6.40
C LEU A 96 21.61 -14.20 5.28
N GLU A 97 22.44 -13.22 4.94
CA GLU A 97 22.22 -12.38 3.75
C GLU A 97 22.47 -13.19 2.46
N PRO A 98 21.75 -12.89 1.36
CA PRO A 98 20.73 -11.85 1.21
C PRO A 98 19.32 -12.27 1.67
N LEU A 99 19.14 -13.52 2.09
CA LEU A 99 17.82 -14.10 2.39
C LEU A 99 17.09 -13.35 3.51
N ARG A 100 17.82 -12.90 4.52
CA ARG A 100 17.27 -12.07 5.60
C ARG A 100 16.62 -10.80 5.05
N SER A 101 17.39 -9.99 4.31
CA SER A 101 16.89 -8.72 3.76
C SER A 101 15.69 -8.93 2.84
N SER A 102 15.74 -9.95 1.96
CA SER A 102 14.61 -10.30 1.09
C SER A 102 13.37 -10.73 1.88
N THR A 103 13.54 -11.48 2.96
CA THR A 103 12.42 -11.90 3.83
C THR A 103 11.75 -10.71 4.50
N VAL A 104 12.52 -9.80 5.07
CA VAL A 104 12.00 -8.59 5.73
C VAL A 104 11.30 -7.67 4.71
N MET A 105 11.94 -7.47 3.55
CA MET A 105 11.41 -6.65 2.46
C MET A 105 10.11 -7.22 1.87
N PHE A 106 9.94 -8.53 1.88
CA PHE A 106 8.68 -9.14 1.48
C PHE A 106 7.61 -9.08 2.57
N LYS A 107 7.94 -9.47 3.81
CA LYS A 107 6.95 -9.61 4.90
C LYS A 107 6.34 -8.27 5.31
N THR A 108 7.09 -7.17 5.24
CA THR A 108 6.63 -5.83 5.63
C THR A 108 5.46 -5.32 4.78
N PRO A 109 5.61 -5.14 3.44
CA PRO A 109 4.50 -4.73 2.59
C PRO A 109 3.40 -5.78 2.54
N HIS A 110 3.73 -7.07 2.60
CA HIS A 110 2.74 -8.14 2.64
C HIS A 110 1.82 -8.06 3.88
N SER A 111 2.37 -7.72 5.05
CA SER A 111 1.57 -7.49 6.25
C SER A 111 0.60 -6.33 6.08
N ILE A 112 1.01 -5.25 5.40
CA ILE A 112 0.17 -4.08 5.14
C ILE A 112 -0.92 -4.41 4.13
N LEU A 113 -0.61 -5.18 3.08
CA LEU A 113 -1.63 -5.69 2.16
C LEU A 113 -2.71 -6.51 2.85
N LYS A 114 -2.32 -7.38 3.79
CA LYS A 114 -3.29 -8.17 4.55
C LYS A 114 -4.21 -7.27 5.38
N LEU A 115 -3.69 -6.17 5.93
CA LEU A 115 -4.50 -5.18 6.63
C LEU A 115 -5.47 -4.48 5.68
N LEU A 116 -5.01 -4.04 4.50
CA LEU A 116 -5.86 -3.43 3.46
C LEU A 116 -7.00 -4.35 2.99
N GLN A 117 -6.70 -5.64 2.82
CA GLN A 117 -7.71 -6.65 2.45
C GLN A 117 -8.79 -6.82 3.52
N VAL A 118 -8.42 -6.78 4.81
CA VAL A 118 -9.38 -6.81 5.92
C VAL A 118 -10.25 -5.55 5.93
N SER A 119 -9.69 -4.40 5.57
CA SER A 119 -10.41 -3.13 5.44
C SER A 119 -11.29 -3.03 4.18
N GLY A 120 -11.28 -4.04 3.31
CA GLY A 120 -12.13 -4.11 2.11
C GLY A 120 -11.61 -3.34 0.89
N PHE A 121 -10.36 -2.89 0.92
CA PHE A 121 -9.72 -2.18 -0.20
C PHE A 121 -8.94 -3.15 -1.11
N SER A 122 -8.96 -2.88 -2.42
CA SER A 122 -8.27 -3.71 -3.40
C SER A 122 -6.79 -3.37 -3.45
N VAL A 123 -5.94 -4.39 -3.60
CA VAL A 123 -4.48 -4.23 -3.81
C VAL A 123 -4.16 -3.39 -5.05
N HIS A 124 -5.10 -3.25 -5.98
CA HIS A 124 -4.95 -2.47 -7.21
C HIS A 124 -5.13 -0.95 -7.04
N ASP A 125 -5.57 -0.48 -5.87
CA ASP A 125 -5.78 0.96 -5.62
C ASP A 125 -4.49 1.67 -5.17
N PHE A 126 -3.49 0.91 -4.71
CA PHE A 126 -2.23 1.45 -4.19
C PHE A 126 -1.07 0.91 -5.01
N ASP A 127 -0.35 1.82 -5.69
CA ASP A 127 0.81 1.51 -6.53
C ASP A 127 2.03 1.17 -5.65
N LEU A 128 1.92 0.10 -4.86
CA LEU A 128 2.92 -0.36 -3.88
C LEU A 128 4.11 -0.97 -4.64
N PRO A 129 5.24 -0.26 -4.78
CA PRO A 129 6.21 -0.49 -5.85
C PRO A 129 7.16 -1.69 -5.61
N GLN A 130 6.86 -2.58 -4.66
CA GLN A 130 7.83 -3.58 -4.20
C GLN A 130 7.36 -5.03 -4.30
N LEU A 131 6.08 -5.30 -4.55
CA LEU A 131 5.57 -6.69 -4.54
C LEU A 131 5.74 -7.42 -5.88
N SER A 132 5.73 -6.67 -6.99
CA SER A 132 6.04 -7.20 -8.34
C SER A 132 7.47 -7.72 -8.45
N GLN A 133 8.36 -7.32 -7.53
CA GLN A 133 9.75 -7.76 -7.46
C GLN A 133 9.91 -9.14 -6.81
N PHE A 134 8.89 -9.66 -6.11
CA PHE A 134 8.95 -10.93 -5.39
C PHE A 134 7.80 -11.89 -5.74
N PRO A 135 7.64 -12.25 -7.03
CA PRO A 135 6.50 -13.06 -7.49
C PRO A 135 6.44 -14.45 -6.83
N ARG A 136 7.60 -15.08 -6.55
CA ARG A 136 7.65 -16.39 -5.88
C ARG A 136 7.15 -16.34 -4.44
N MET A 137 7.56 -15.32 -3.69
CA MET A 137 7.17 -15.17 -2.28
C MET A 137 5.70 -14.76 -2.17
N MET A 138 5.22 -13.93 -3.11
CA MET A 138 3.81 -13.60 -3.23
C MET A 138 2.99 -14.86 -3.54
N LEU A 139 3.46 -15.73 -4.43
CA LEU A 139 2.81 -16.99 -4.75
C LEU A 139 2.79 -17.95 -3.55
N GLU A 140 3.90 -18.13 -2.84
CA GLU A 140 3.95 -18.91 -1.59
C GLU A 140 2.99 -18.36 -0.53
N SER A 141 2.91 -17.04 -0.38
CA SER A 141 1.99 -16.43 0.57
C SER A 141 0.53 -16.45 0.12
N LEU A 142 0.24 -16.48 -1.17
CA LEU A 142 -1.10 -16.70 -1.73
C LEU A 142 -1.51 -18.16 -1.54
N LEU A 143 -0.58 -19.11 -1.62
CA LEU A 143 -0.81 -20.52 -1.33
C LEU A 143 -1.02 -20.78 0.18
N GLU A 144 -0.46 -19.95 1.06
CA GLU A 144 -0.78 -19.94 2.50
C GLU A 144 -2.21 -19.45 2.78
N ASN A 145 -2.85 -18.71 1.86
CA ASN A 145 -4.27 -18.36 2.01
C ASN A 145 -5.09 -19.63 1.75
N THR A 146 -5.62 -20.21 2.83
CA THR A 146 -6.38 -21.47 2.82
C THR A 146 -7.55 -21.48 1.85
N LEU A 147 -8.14 -20.31 1.54
CA LEU A 147 -9.19 -20.17 0.53
C LEU A 147 -8.66 -20.28 -0.91
N ILE A 148 -7.57 -19.58 -1.22
CA ILE A 148 -6.98 -19.57 -2.58
C ILE A 148 -6.28 -20.91 -2.87
N SER A 149 -5.64 -21.49 -1.86
CA SER A 149 -5.05 -22.84 -1.92
C SER A 149 -6.11 -23.87 -2.30
N ARG A 150 -7.30 -23.81 -1.68
CA ARG A 150 -8.41 -24.73 -1.95
C ARG A 150 -9.01 -24.56 -3.35
N GLU A 151 -9.15 -23.33 -3.84
CA GLU A 151 -9.66 -23.05 -5.19
C GLU A 151 -8.68 -23.44 -6.30
N LEU A 152 -7.37 -23.30 -6.07
CA LEU A 152 -6.34 -23.75 -7.01
C LEU A 152 -6.23 -25.27 -7.03
N THR A 153 -6.35 -25.94 -5.88
CA THR A 153 -6.38 -27.40 -5.83
C THR A 153 -7.66 -27.96 -6.45
N SER A 154 -8.82 -27.33 -6.22
CA SER A 154 -10.09 -27.77 -6.83
C SER A 154 -10.10 -27.60 -8.34
N SER A 155 -9.50 -26.51 -8.85
CA SER A 155 -9.34 -26.27 -10.29
C SER A 155 -8.45 -27.31 -10.95
N ASN A 156 -7.38 -27.75 -10.28
CA ASN A 156 -6.52 -28.83 -10.77
C ASN A 156 -7.17 -30.22 -10.66
N GLU A 157 -7.92 -30.51 -9.59
CA GLU A 157 -8.66 -31.77 -9.45
C GLU A 157 -9.74 -31.93 -10.53
N SER A 158 -10.50 -30.87 -10.82
CA SER A 158 -11.53 -30.88 -11.87
C SER A 158 -10.92 -31.13 -13.27
N ALA A 159 -9.76 -30.54 -13.55
CA ALA A 159 -9.04 -30.77 -14.81
C ALA A 159 -8.46 -32.19 -14.92
N LEU A 160 -8.19 -32.86 -13.79
CA LEU A 160 -7.75 -34.26 -13.78
C LEU A 160 -8.94 -35.23 -13.92
N GLU A 161 -10.11 -34.91 -13.35
CA GLU A 161 -11.34 -35.68 -13.54
C GLU A 161 -11.82 -35.66 -15.01
N GLU A 162 -11.77 -34.52 -15.70
CA GLU A 162 -12.10 -34.44 -17.14
C GLU A 162 -11.17 -35.29 -18.02
N ILE A 163 -9.89 -35.41 -17.65
CA ILE A 163 -8.94 -36.25 -18.39
C ILE A 163 -9.26 -37.73 -18.17
N VAL A 164 -9.61 -38.14 -16.95
CA VAL A 164 -9.97 -39.54 -16.62
C VAL A 164 -11.29 -39.95 -17.26
N ASP A 165 -12.28 -39.05 -17.32
CA ASP A 165 -13.56 -39.32 -17.98
C ASP A 165 -13.44 -39.33 -19.53
N SER A 166 -12.39 -38.74 -20.09
CA SER A 166 -12.10 -38.79 -21.53
C SER A 166 -11.38 -40.06 -22.00
N GLU A 167 -10.88 -40.88 -21.06
CA GLU A 167 -10.21 -42.16 -21.34
C GLU A 167 -11.07 -43.41 -21.01
N SER A 168 -12.37 -43.22 -20.71
CA SER A 168 -13.35 -44.30 -20.47
C SER A 168 -14.32 -44.53 -21.65
#